data_AF-A0A838PMB4-F1
#
_entry.id   AF-A0A838PMB4-F1
#
_cell.length_a   1.000
_cell.length_b   1.000
_cell.length_c   1.000
_cell.angle_alpha   90.00
_cell.angle_beta   90.00
_cell.angle_gamma   90.00
#
_symmetry.space_group_name_H-M   'P 1'
#
loop_
_entity.id
_entity.type
_entity.pdbx_description
1 polymer ?
#
loop_
_entity_poly.entity_id
_entity_poly.type
_entity_poly.pdbx_seq_one_letter_code
_entity_poly.pdbx_strand_id
1 'polypeptide(L)'
;MSATTRRSTGPGWTARARPVPSAAAWRYLRLAAAVAACLGLAALSLLRPSAPTTDPWGWIVWGRELLALDLHTDVAYSPAWKPLPVLFTAPLALLGDLAPAAWLVLSRAGGLAAVALA
;
A
#
# COMPACT_ATOMS: atom_id res chain seq x y z
N MET A 1 52.02 -59.20 -8.14
CA MET A 1 51.15 -58.53 -9.14
C MET A 1 50.22 -57.60 -8.38
N SER A 2 50.53 -56.30 -8.35
CA SER A 2 49.81 -55.30 -7.54
C SER A 2 48.81 -54.56 -8.43
N ALA A 3 47.52 -54.69 -8.14
CA ALA A 3 46.46 -53.99 -8.86
C ALA A 3 46.22 -52.61 -8.21
N THR A 4 46.68 -51.56 -8.89
CA THR A 4 46.42 -50.16 -8.52
C THR A 4 45.03 -49.76 -8.97
N THR A 5 44.07 -49.71 -8.04
CA THR A 5 42.71 -49.23 -8.30
C THR A 5 42.70 -47.70 -8.46
N ARG A 6 42.56 -47.24 -9.70
CA ARG A 6 42.43 -45.81 -10.05
C ARG A 6 41.02 -45.34 -9.69
N ARG A 7 40.87 -44.48 -8.68
CA ARG A 7 39.59 -43.79 -8.41
C ARG A 7 39.30 -42.80 -9.53
N SER A 8 38.14 -42.94 -10.17
CA SER A 8 37.61 -41.97 -11.13
C SER A 8 37.05 -40.76 -10.38
N THR A 9 37.66 -39.59 -10.57
CA THR A 9 37.09 -38.29 -10.19
C THR A 9 36.12 -37.85 -11.28
N GLY A 10 34.82 -38.07 -11.05
CA GLY A 10 33.76 -37.53 -11.91
C GLY A 10 33.64 -35.99 -11.79
N PRO A 11 33.14 -35.29 -12.82
CA PRO A 11 32.96 -33.85 -12.78
C PRO A 11 31.91 -33.46 -11.73
N GLY A 12 32.33 -32.68 -10.74
CA GLY A 12 31.46 -32.17 -9.67
C GLY A 12 30.46 -31.17 -10.22
N TRP A 13 29.27 -31.64 -10.59
CA TRP A 13 28.09 -30.80 -10.76
C TRP A 13 27.71 -30.26 -9.38
N THR A 14 28.21 -29.09 -9.03
CA THR A 14 27.72 -28.34 -7.86
C THR A 14 26.31 -27.87 -8.20
N ALA A 15 25.32 -28.69 -7.87
CA ALA A 15 23.92 -28.33 -7.94
C ALA A 15 23.72 -27.06 -7.08
N ARG A 16 23.61 -25.90 -7.74
CA ARG A 16 23.32 -24.63 -7.07
C ARG A 16 21.94 -24.78 -6.46
N ALA A 17 21.88 -24.93 -5.13
CA ALA A 17 20.63 -25.02 -4.42
C ALA A 17 19.76 -23.81 -4.79
N ARG A 18 18.52 -24.06 -5.25
CA ARG A 18 17.56 -22.97 -5.47
C ARG A 18 17.27 -22.35 -4.11
N PRO A 19 17.35 -21.02 -3.97
CA PRO A 19 16.98 -20.38 -2.71
C PRO A 19 15.50 -20.68 -2.44
N VAL A 20 15.23 -21.46 -1.39
CA VAL A 20 13.88 -21.66 -0.89
C VAL A 20 13.53 -20.41 -0.09
N PRO A 21 12.43 -19.69 -0.40
CA PRO A 21 12.08 -18.49 0.34
C PRO A 21 11.87 -18.85 1.81
N SER A 22 12.46 -18.07 2.71
CA SER A 22 12.26 -18.24 4.14
C SER A 22 10.79 -18.07 4.50
N ALA A 23 10.35 -18.63 5.63
CA ALA A 23 8.98 -18.42 6.14
C ALA A 23 8.64 -16.92 6.25
N ALA A 24 9.62 -16.07 6.55
CA ALA A 24 9.47 -14.62 6.54
C ALA A 24 9.15 -14.07 5.14
N ALA A 25 9.84 -14.53 4.10
CA ALA A 25 9.58 -14.12 2.72
C ALA A 25 8.14 -14.44 2.29
N TRP A 26 7.65 -15.64 2.62
CA TRP A 26 6.25 -16.00 2.37
C TRP A 26 5.25 -15.13 3.12
N ARG A 27 5.56 -14.74 4.37
CA ARG A 27 4.71 -13.81 5.13
C ARG A 27 4.61 -12.45 4.44
N TYR A 28 5.73 -11.88 4.00
CA TYR A 28 5.73 -10.59 3.30
C TYR A 28 4.97 -10.66 1.98
N LEU A 29 5.14 -11.73 1.20
CA LEU A 29 4.39 -11.92 -0.04
C LEU A 29 2.88 -12.00 0.20
N ARG A 30 2.45 -12.70 1.25
CA ARG A 30 1.02 -12.78 1.61
C ARG A 30 0.45 -11.43 2.05
N LEU A 31 1.20 -10.68 2.86
CA LEU A 31 0.80 -9.33 3.26
C LEU A 31 0.73 -8.38 2.07
N ALA A 32 1.73 -8.40 1.19
CA ALA A 32 1.73 -7.60 -0.03
C ALA A 32 0.55 -7.96 -0.94
N ALA A 33 0.25 -9.25 -1.12
CA ALA A 33 -0.91 -9.71 -1.88
C ALA A 33 -2.23 -9.25 -1.25
N ALA A 34 -2.36 -9.31 0.08
CA ALA A 34 -3.56 -8.82 0.77
C ALA A 34 -3.75 -7.31 0.60
N VAL A 35 -2.68 -6.52 0.76
CA VAL A 35 -2.72 -5.06 0.53
C VAL A 35 -3.09 -4.75 -0.93
N ALA A 36 -2.47 -5.43 -1.89
CA ALA A 36 -2.77 -5.25 -3.30
C ALA A 36 -4.22 -5.60 -3.63
N ALA A 37 -4.74 -6.69 -3.07
CA ALA A 37 -6.15 -7.07 -3.23
C ALA A 37 -7.11 -6.02 -2.64
N CYS A 38 -6.81 -5.49 -1.45
CA CYS A 38 -7.62 -4.43 -0.83
C CYS A 38 -7.62 -3.15 -1.66
N LEU A 39 -6.46 -2.73 -2.18
CA LEU A 39 -6.34 -1.58 -3.08
C LEU A 39 -7.09 -1.80 -4.40
N GLY A 40 -6.96 -2.99 -4.99
CA GLY A 40 -7.67 -3.35 -6.22
C GLY A 40 -9.19 -3.32 -6.05
N LEU A 41 -9.71 -3.93 -4.98
CA LEU A 41 -11.14 -3.90 -4.66
C LEU A 41 -11.64 -2.47 -4.36
N ALA A 42 -10.86 -1.68 -3.63
CA ALA A 42 -11.17 -0.28 -3.36
C ALA A 42 -11.22 0.56 -4.64
N ALA A 43 -10.28 0.37 -5.57
CA ALA A 43 -10.29 1.03 -6.88
C ALA A 43 -11.50 0.59 -7.73
N LEU A 44 -11.78 -0.71 -7.81
CA LEU A 44 -12.95 -1.24 -8.53
C LEU A 44 -14.28 -0.69 -7.97
N SER A 45 -14.33 -0.40 -6.67
CA SER A 45 -15.54 0.17 -6.05
C SER A 45 -15.87 1.59 -6.56
N LEU A 46 -14.92 2.29 -7.18
CA LEU A 46 -15.13 3.61 -7.80
C LEU A 46 -15.84 3.53 -9.16
N LEU A 47 -16.04 2.33 -9.72
CA LEU A 47 -16.91 2.15 -10.90
C LEU A 47 -18.37 2.54 -10.62
N ARG A 48 -18.75 2.64 -9.33
CA ARG A 48 -20.02 3.23 -8.90
C ARG A 48 -19.83 4.70 -8.52
N PRO A 49 -20.83 5.56 -8.77
CA PRO A 49 -20.80 6.95 -8.32
C PRO A 49 -20.35 7.06 -6.87
N SER A 50 -19.27 7.79 -6.65
CA SER A 50 -18.63 7.92 -5.35
C SER A 50 -18.10 9.34 -5.21
N ALA A 51 -18.36 9.96 -4.07
CA ALA A 51 -17.80 11.27 -3.72
C ALA A 51 -17.43 11.26 -2.22
N PRO A 52 -16.35 11.98 -1.82
CA PRO A 52 -16.08 12.21 -0.42
C PRO A 52 -17.24 12.97 0.24
N THR A 53 -17.50 12.67 1.52
CA THR A 53 -18.44 13.46 2.35
C THR A 53 -17.78 14.77 2.82
N THR A 54 -18.55 15.62 3.52
CA THR A 54 -18.10 16.95 3.97
C THR A 54 -16.74 16.92 4.68
N ASP A 55 -16.58 16.05 5.68
CA ASP A 55 -15.35 15.92 6.46
C ASP A 55 -14.14 15.52 5.59
N PRO A 56 -14.16 14.39 4.86
CA PRO A 56 -13.17 14.03 3.86
C PRO A 56 -12.81 15.11 2.84
N TRP A 57 -13.81 15.80 2.29
CA TRP A 57 -13.58 16.86 1.30
C TRP A 57 -12.75 17.99 1.90
N GLY A 58 -13.12 18.37 3.11
CA GLY A 58 -12.37 19.27 3.98
C GLY A 58 -10.90 18.94 4.13
N TRP A 59 -10.62 17.71 4.55
CA TRP A 59 -9.25 17.26 4.77
C TRP A 59 -8.44 17.28 3.48
N ILE A 60 -9.05 17.02 2.32
CA ILE A 60 -8.37 17.12 1.00
C ILE A 60 -7.97 18.58 0.71
N VAL A 61 -8.87 19.53 0.96
CA VAL A 61 -8.58 20.96 0.82
C VAL A 61 -7.44 21.37 1.75
N TRP A 62 -7.53 21.02 3.03
CA TRP A 62 -6.47 21.29 4.00
C TRP A 62 -5.14 20.64 3.66
N GLY A 63 -5.14 19.44 3.05
CA GLY A 63 -3.92 18.80 2.57
C GLY A 63 -3.20 19.64 1.50
N ARG A 64 -3.97 20.22 0.56
CA ARG A 64 -3.44 21.14 -0.46
C ARG A 64 -2.93 22.43 0.17
N GLU A 65 -3.70 23.02 1.09
CA GLU A 65 -3.30 24.25 1.79
C GLU A 65 -2.05 24.04 2.65
N LEU A 66 -1.93 22.88 3.30
CA LEU A 66 -0.75 22.52 4.08
C LEU A 66 0.50 22.45 3.18
N LEU A 67 0.39 21.88 1.98
CA LEU A 67 1.49 21.91 1.00
C LEU A 67 1.80 23.32 0.49
N ALA A 68 0.79 24.18 0.39
CA ALA A 68 0.94 25.58 0.02
C ALA A 68 1.44 26.46 1.19
N LEU A 69 1.61 25.90 2.39
CA LEU A 69 1.95 26.60 3.63
C LEU A 69 0.93 27.69 4.02
N ASP A 70 -0.35 27.48 3.70
CA ASP A 70 -1.44 28.44 3.85
C ASP A 70 -2.70 27.80 4.45
N LEU A 71 -2.52 27.00 5.52
CA LEU A 71 -3.57 26.19 6.13
C LEU A 71 -4.58 27.02 6.93
N HIS A 72 -5.86 26.95 6.56
CA HIS A 72 -6.96 27.68 7.23
C HIS A 72 -8.00 26.71 7.82
N THR A 73 -7.99 26.54 9.15
CA THR A 73 -8.86 25.55 9.84
C THR A 73 -10.13 26.16 10.44
N ASP A 74 -10.23 27.49 10.47
CA ASP A 74 -11.22 28.28 11.20
C ASP A 74 -12.43 28.74 10.35
N VAL A 75 -12.71 28.03 9.24
CA VAL A 75 -13.80 28.36 8.31
C VAL A 75 -15.17 27.99 8.90
N ALA A 76 -16.21 28.81 8.69
CA ALA A 76 -17.58 28.46 9.08
C ALA A 76 -18.06 27.20 8.32
N TYR A 77 -18.75 26.29 9.03
CA TYR A 77 -19.07 24.93 8.54
C TYR A 77 -17.81 24.08 8.27
N SER A 78 -16.71 24.38 8.98
CA SER A 78 -15.47 23.63 8.88
C SER A 78 -15.71 22.15 9.12
N PRO A 79 -15.06 21.29 8.34
CA PRO A 79 -15.02 19.86 8.57
C PRO A 79 -14.40 19.58 9.95
N ALA A 80 -14.75 18.46 10.57
CA ALA A 80 -14.19 18.13 11.88
C ALA A 80 -12.65 18.07 11.82
N TRP A 81 -11.97 18.87 12.65
CA TRP A 81 -10.51 18.89 12.69
C TRP A 81 -9.97 17.52 13.13
N LYS A 82 -9.26 16.84 12.22
CA LYS A 82 -8.54 15.60 12.49
C LYS A 82 -7.16 15.65 11.82
N PRO A 83 -6.06 15.82 12.57
CA PRO A 83 -4.74 16.05 11.97
C PRO A 83 -4.24 14.85 11.17
N LEU A 84 -4.56 13.62 11.60
CA LEU A 84 -4.09 12.41 10.94
C LEU A 84 -4.59 12.29 9.48
N PRO A 85 -5.90 12.39 9.19
CA PRO A 85 -6.38 12.49 7.81
C PRO A 85 -5.71 13.58 6.97
N VAL A 86 -5.49 14.78 7.52
CA VAL A 86 -4.87 15.91 6.81
C VAL A 86 -3.43 15.56 6.37
N LEU A 87 -2.67 14.87 7.21
CA LEU A 87 -1.32 14.41 6.86
C LEU A 87 -1.32 13.36 5.74
N PHE A 88 -2.38 12.54 5.62
CA PHE A 88 -2.53 11.61 4.50
C PHE A 88 -3.00 12.31 3.23
N THR A 89 -3.88 13.30 3.33
CA THR A 89 -4.39 14.02 2.16
C THR A 89 -3.37 14.99 1.58
N ALA A 90 -2.40 15.48 2.36
CA ALA A 90 -1.33 16.34 1.87
C ALA A 90 -0.54 15.73 0.69
N PRO A 91 0.09 14.54 0.81
CA PRO A 91 0.75 13.92 -0.34
C PRO A 91 -0.24 13.54 -1.46
N LEU A 92 -1.50 13.20 -1.13
CA LEU A 92 -2.52 12.90 -2.14
C LEU A 92 -2.92 14.15 -2.94
N ALA A 93 -2.79 15.36 -2.38
CA ALA A 93 -3.08 16.61 -3.08
C ALA A 93 -2.16 16.83 -4.29
N LEU A 94 -0.98 16.21 -4.32
CA LEU A 94 -0.10 16.20 -5.49
C LEU A 94 -0.72 15.50 -6.72
N LEU A 95 -1.77 14.71 -6.52
CA LEU A 95 -2.53 14.05 -7.59
C LEU A 95 -3.57 14.98 -8.24
N GLY A 96 -3.67 16.23 -7.80
CA GLY A 96 -4.61 17.22 -8.34
C GLY A 96 -6.06 16.74 -8.26
N ASP A 97 -6.75 16.72 -9.41
CA ASP A 97 -8.16 16.32 -9.50
C ASP A 97 -8.42 14.86 -9.11
N LEU A 98 -7.38 14.02 -9.02
CA LEU A 98 -7.50 12.64 -8.55
C LEU A 98 -7.44 12.52 -7.02
N ALA A 99 -7.10 13.58 -6.28
CA ALA A 99 -7.00 13.53 -4.81
C ALA A 99 -8.29 13.01 -4.12
N PRO A 100 -9.51 13.43 -4.53
CA PRO A 100 -10.76 12.85 -4.02
C PRO A 100 -10.88 11.34 -4.24
N ALA A 101 -10.55 10.86 -5.44
CA ALA A 101 -10.59 9.44 -5.77
C ALA A 101 -9.54 8.65 -4.97
N ALA A 102 -8.31 9.19 -4.87
CA ALA A 102 -7.22 8.56 -4.14
C ALA A 102 -7.53 8.43 -2.64
N TRP A 103 -8.15 9.46 -2.04
CA TRP A 103 -8.63 9.39 -0.66
C TRP A 103 -9.67 8.28 -0.45
N LEU A 104 -10.63 8.15 -1.37
CA LEU A 104 -11.64 7.08 -1.31
C LEU A 104 -10.99 5.70 -1.40
N VAL A 105 -10.02 5.51 -2.30
CA VAL A 105 -9.27 4.24 -2.42
C VAL A 105 -8.54 3.93 -1.12
N LEU A 106 -7.78 4.90 -0.58
CA LEU A 106 -7.02 4.73 0.65
C LEU A 106 -7.94 4.36 1.83
N SER A 107 -9.04 5.09 2.00
CA SER A 107 -10.00 4.87 3.09
C SER A 107 -10.67 3.50 3.01
N ARG A 108 -11.14 3.12 1.82
CA ARG A 108 -11.80 1.83 1.59
C ARG A 108 -10.82 0.66 1.71
N ALA A 109 -9.61 0.79 1.17
CA ALA A 109 -8.57 -0.22 1.29
C ALA A 109 -8.15 -0.43 2.74
N GLY A 110 -8.03 0.64 3.53
CA GLY A 110 -7.75 0.55 4.97
C GLY A 110 -8.83 -0.22 5.73
N GLY A 111 -10.11 0.05 5.44
CA GLY A 111 -11.23 -0.70 6.01
C GLY A 111 -11.22 -2.19 5.64
N LEU A 112 -10.96 -2.50 4.36
CA LEU A 112 -10.84 -3.89 3.89
C LEU A 112 -9.64 -4.62 4.52
N ALA A 113 -8.50 -3.95 4.62
CA ALA A 113 -7.30 -4.51 5.23
C ALA A 113 -7.48 -4.78 6.72
N ALA A 114 -8.18 -3.91 7.44
CA ALA A 114 -8.52 -4.12 8.85
C ALA A 114 -9.36 -5.40 9.03
N VAL A 115 -10.34 -5.65 8.16
CA VAL A 115 -11.14 -6.88 8.18
C VAL A 115 -10.30 -8.11 7.82
N ALA A 116 -9.41 -8.00 6.83
CA ALA A 116 -8.60 -9.12 6.37
C ALA A 116 -7.48 -9.54 7.35
N LEU A 117 -7.08 -8.65 8.27
CA LEU A 117 -5.96 -8.84 9.19
C LEU A 117 -6.38 -8.95 10.68
N ALA A 118 -7.67 -8.77 11.00
CA ALA A 118 -8.24 -8.96 12.34
C ALA A 118 -8.28 -10.44 12.73
#